data_AF-A0A1L7WQE6-F1
#
_entry.id   AF-A0A1L7WQE6-F1
#
_cell.length_a   1.000
_cell.length_b   1.000
_cell.length_c   1.000
_cell.angle_alpha   90.00
_cell.angle_beta   90.00
_cell.angle_gamma   90.00
#
_symmetry.space_group_name_H-M   'P 1'
#
loop_
_entity.id
_entity.type
_entity.pdbx_description
1 polymer ?
#
loop_
_entity_poly.entity_id
_entity_poly.type
_entity_poly.pdbx_seq_one_letter_code
_entity_poly.pdbx_strand_id
1 'polypeptide(L)'
;MSTTICSPNHAISACEVGRLGSSTTVTINITSSCGTHWGSYAAPTVQLPVNSVSIPKDFVGFVESDGYLSIEAEHTTRNTAIDGISYSTLPSHGRTLSGVTLMPVLAPSQPTGTGPVLEYDIFTFTSNSTASVTLLISPSQNQNGALRPLKYGVAFDAETPQTIQFVGNYTGGGYPPSWEGAVSDGVWGLSASGNTTTTLHNLSKTRKHTLKVWAVEPGVVFQKIIINLGGLRYSYLGPPESFRAGVDKLGVYDGTNFAGIQVQVVI
;
A
#
# COMPACT_ATOMS: atom_id res chain seq x y z
N MET A 1 1.42 52.63 5.68
CA MET A 1 0.61 51.39 5.71
C MET A 1 1.33 50.45 6.66
N SER A 2 0.77 50.27 7.86
CA SER A 2 1.38 49.44 8.90
C SER A 2 0.90 48.00 8.71
N THR A 3 1.83 47.09 8.41
CA THR A 3 1.55 45.65 8.33
C THR A 3 1.63 45.09 9.73
N THR A 4 0.48 44.81 10.36
CA THR A 4 0.44 44.12 11.65
C THR A 4 0.44 42.61 11.39
N ILE A 5 1.51 41.94 11.78
CA ILE A 5 1.63 40.48 11.79
C ILE A 5 0.89 39.99 13.05
N CYS A 6 -0.24 39.30 12.86
CA CYS A 6 -1.00 38.69 13.95
C CYS A 6 -0.50 37.25 14.22
N SER A 7 -0.04 37.00 15.45
CA SER A 7 0.50 35.72 15.95
C SER A 7 -0.58 34.62 16.07
N PRO A 8 -0.25 33.32 15.93
CA PRO A 8 -1.23 32.24 16.00
C PRO A 8 -1.31 31.63 17.41
N ASN A 9 -2.51 31.58 17.97
CA ASN A 9 -2.89 30.64 19.04
C ASN A 9 -4.40 30.44 18.97
N HIS A 10 -4.87 29.30 18.47
CA HIS A 10 -6.17 28.73 18.88
C HIS A 10 -6.23 27.23 18.61
N ALA A 11 -6.67 26.49 19.63
CA ALA A 11 -6.87 25.06 19.64
C ALA A 11 -8.17 24.65 18.94
N ILE A 12 -8.16 23.45 18.36
CA ILE A 12 -9.31 22.81 17.73
C ILE A 12 -10.10 22.07 18.82
N SER A 13 -11.39 22.38 18.99
CA SER A 13 -12.31 21.63 19.86
C SER A 13 -12.89 20.46 19.06
N ALA A 14 -12.72 19.23 19.56
CA ALA A 14 -13.20 18.01 18.91
C ALA A 14 -14.72 17.84 19.03
N CYS A 15 -15.34 17.30 17.98
CA CYS A 15 -16.75 16.97 17.89
C CYS A 15 -16.97 15.47 18.22
N GLU A 16 -18.04 15.16 18.94
CA GLU A 16 -18.39 13.84 19.45
C GLU A 16 -18.78 12.89 18.28
N VAL A 17 -18.11 11.73 18.17
CA VAL A 17 -18.32 10.80 17.05
C VAL A 17 -19.52 9.90 17.31
N GLY A 18 -20.53 10.04 16.44
CA GLY A 18 -21.77 9.27 16.47
C GLY A 18 -21.64 7.78 16.13
N ARG A 19 -22.77 7.10 16.40
CA ARG A 19 -23.08 5.66 16.30
C ARG A 19 -22.46 4.94 15.08
N LEU A 20 -21.96 3.73 15.31
CA LEU A 20 -21.40 2.83 14.28
C LEU A 20 -22.34 2.66 13.07
N GLY A 21 -21.81 2.80 11.85
CA GLY A 21 -22.53 2.61 10.59
C GLY A 21 -23.20 3.86 9.99
N SER A 22 -23.03 5.05 10.58
CA SER A 22 -23.49 6.30 9.98
C SER A 22 -22.37 7.03 9.23
N SER A 23 -22.66 7.46 7.99
CA SER A 23 -21.89 8.50 7.32
C SER A 23 -22.44 9.86 7.75
N THR A 24 -21.56 10.75 8.22
CA THR A 24 -21.91 12.12 8.61
C THR A 24 -20.86 13.08 8.05
N THR A 25 -21.26 14.30 7.74
CA THR A 25 -20.31 15.35 7.36
C THR A 25 -20.21 16.34 8.49
N VAL A 26 -19.01 16.48 9.05
CA VAL A 26 -18.70 17.50 10.06
C VAL A 26 -18.21 18.75 9.34
N THR A 27 -18.83 19.90 9.61
CA THR A 27 -18.35 21.19 9.11
C THR A 27 -17.40 21.81 10.13
N ILE A 28 -16.15 22.04 9.73
CA ILE A 28 -15.15 22.77 10.51
C ILE A 28 -15.13 24.22 10.02
N ASN A 29 -15.47 25.14 10.91
CA ASN A 29 -15.45 26.57 10.62
C ASN A 29 -14.04 27.13 10.78
N ILE A 30 -13.56 27.88 9.78
CA ILE A 30 -12.28 28.56 9.86
C ILE A 30 -12.48 29.96 10.43
N THR A 31 -11.74 30.28 11.50
CA THR A 31 -11.70 31.63 12.07
C THR A 31 -10.34 32.26 11.80
N SER A 32 -10.32 33.58 11.67
CA SER A 32 -9.10 34.36 11.45
C SER A 32 -9.06 35.56 12.37
N SER A 33 -7.87 35.91 12.85
CA SER A 33 -7.63 37.14 13.61
C SER A 33 -7.87 38.41 12.76
N CYS A 34 -7.90 38.28 11.43
CA CYS A 34 -8.32 39.33 10.51
C CYS A 34 -9.86 39.50 10.44
N GLY A 35 -10.63 38.84 11.31
CA GLY A 35 -12.08 39.00 11.40
C GLY A 35 -12.85 38.41 10.21
N THR A 36 -13.90 39.10 9.75
CA THR A 36 -14.77 38.68 8.64
C THR A 36 -14.28 39.13 7.26
N HIS A 37 -13.07 39.68 7.16
CA HIS A 37 -12.49 40.20 5.92
C HIS A 37 -12.04 39.07 4.98
N TRP A 38 -13.00 38.35 4.41
CA TRP A 38 -12.80 37.29 3.42
C TRP A 38 -12.94 37.80 1.97
N GLY A 39 -12.76 39.11 1.77
CA GLY A 39 -13.01 39.77 0.49
C GLY A 39 -14.49 39.68 0.09
N SER A 40 -14.75 39.30 -1.16
CA SER A 40 -16.12 39.13 -1.71
C SER A 40 -16.71 37.74 -1.45
N TYR A 41 -16.07 36.91 -0.62
CA TYR A 41 -16.46 35.53 -0.35
C TYR A 41 -16.97 35.34 1.08
N ALA A 42 -17.73 34.27 1.30
CA ALA A 42 -18.09 33.82 2.64
C ALA A 42 -16.87 33.25 3.38
N ALA A 43 -16.98 33.13 4.71
CA ALA A 43 -15.95 32.48 5.51
C ALA A 43 -15.71 31.04 5.00
N PRO A 44 -14.44 30.62 4.81
CA PRO A 44 -14.16 29.30 4.33
C PRO A 44 -14.55 28.26 5.39
N THR A 45 -15.05 27.11 4.92
CA THR A 45 -15.39 25.97 5.77
C THR A 45 -14.73 24.72 5.20
N VAL A 46 -14.39 23.78 6.08
CA VAL A 46 -13.90 22.45 5.69
C VAL A 46 -15.01 21.45 5.96
N GLN A 47 -15.39 20.71 4.93
CA GLN A 47 -16.34 19.61 5.04
C GLN A 47 -15.56 18.31 5.25
N LEU A 48 -15.72 17.71 6.42
CA LEU A 48 -15.07 16.46 6.79
C LEU A 48 -16.10 15.33 6.78
N PRO A 49 -16.20 14.55 5.70
CA PRO A 49 -17.00 13.33 5.71
C PRO A 49 -16.34 12.31 6.65
N VAL A 50 -17.12 11.82 7.62
CA VAL A 50 -16.72 10.80 8.59
C VAL A 50 -17.61 9.59 8.39
N ASN A 51 -16.99 8.46 8.06
CA ASN A 51 -17.66 7.17 7.99
C ASN A 51 -17.23 6.31 9.19
N SER A 52 -18.16 6.08 10.11
CA SER A 52 -17.91 5.26 11.30
C SER A 52 -18.03 3.77 10.97
N VAL A 53 -16.90 3.12 10.70
CA VAL A 53 -16.81 1.68 10.46
C VAL A 53 -16.24 0.94 11.67
N SER A 54 -16.48 -0.38 11.74
CA SER A 54 -15.92 -1.24 12.79
C SER A 54 -15.45 -2.57 12.22
N ILE A 55 -14.35 -3.08 12.78
CA ILE A 55 -13.84 -4.43 12.56
C ILE A 55 -14.15 -5.33 13.77
N PRO A 56 -14.15 -6.66 13.62
CA PRO A 56 -14.14 -7.58 14.76
C PRO A 56 -13.00 -7.26 15.73
N LYS A 57 -13.26 -7.34 17.04
CA LYS A 57 -12.29 -6.96 18.08
C LYS A 57 -11.01 -7.81 18.08
N ASP A 58 -11.12 -9.03 17.61
CA ASP A 58 -10.06 -10.04 17.49
C ASP A 58 -9.37 -10.02 16.13
N PHE A 59 -9.76 -9.12 15.21
CA PHE A 59 -9.11 -9.00 13.93
C PHE A 59 -7.70 -8.42 14.07
N VAL A 60 -6.73 -9.11 13.48
CA VAL A 60 -5.34 -8.66 13.34
C VAL A 60 -5.02 -8.65 11.85
N GLY A 61 -4.56 -7.50 11.35
CA GLY A 61 -4.33 -7.30 9.91
C GLY A 61 -4.56 -5.84 9.49
N PHE A 62 -4.51 -5.59 8.18
CA PHE A 62 -4.65 -4.24 7.64
C PHE A 62 -6.12 -3.87 7.43
N VAL A 63 -6.45 -2.61 7.71
CA VAL A 63 -7.82 -2.10 7.65
C VAL A 63 -7.93 -1.09 6.53
N GLU A 64 -8.92 -1.28 5.65
CA GLU A 64 -9.17 -0.35 4.55
C GLU A 64 -9.52 1.06 5.07
N SER A 65 -8.96 2.07 4.40
CA SER A 65 -9.34 3.47 4.60
C SER A 65 -9.28 4.22 3.27
N ASP A 66 -10.19 5.18 3.06
CA ASP A 66 -10.27 6.03 1.86
C ASP A 66 -10.28 5.23 0.54
N GLY A 67 -10.89 4.03 0.54
CA GLY A 67 -11.05 3.20 -0.65
C GLY A 67 -9.76 2.57 -1.18
N TYR A 68 -8.73 2.38 -0.33
CA TYR A 68 -7.52 1.64 -0.66
C TYR A 68 -6.91 0.96 0.58
N LEU A 69 -5.94 0.07 0.33
CA LEU A 69 -4.98 -0.44 1.30
C LEU A 69 -3.55 -0.29 0.75
N SER A 70 -2.61 -0.02 1.64
CA SER A 70 -1.18 0.12 1.34
C SER A 70 -0.41 -0.67 2.39
N ILE A 71 0.45 -1.60 1.98
CA ILE A 71 1.08 -2.57 2.88
C ILE A 71 2.55 -2.70 2.52
N GLU A 72 3.46 -2.48 3.47
CA GLU A 72 4.89 -2.77 3.26
C GLU A 72 5.09 -4.29 3.25
N ALA A 73 5.91 -4.79 2.31
CA ALA A 73 6.00 -6.23 2.05
C ALA A 73 6.51 -7.05 3.25
N GLU A 74 7.30 -6.46 4.16
CA GLU A 74 7.77 -7.17 5.35
C GLU A 74 6.67 -7.41 6.38
N HIS A 75 5.59 -6.64 6.37
CA HIS A 75 4.52 -6.72 7.37
C HIS A 75 3.50 -7.80 7.03
N THR A 76 3.98 -8.95 6.57
CA THR A 76 3.16 -10.13 6.35
C THR A 76 2.49 -10.61 7.64
N THR A 77 1.27 -11.12 7.51
CA THR A 77 0.57 -11.77 8.62
C THR A 77 1.13 -13.16 8.86
N ARG A 78 1.48 -13.88 7.79
CA ARG A 78 2.06 -15.24 7.85
C ARG A 78 3.05 -15.45 6.70
N ASN A 79 4.21 -16.01 7.02
CA ASN A 79 5.25 -16.41 6.07
C ASN A 79 5.45 -17.94 6.15
N THR A 80 5.00 -18.66 5.13
CA THR A 80 5.09 -20.13 5.10
C THR A 80 6.25 -20.56 4.22
N ALA A 81 7.20 -21.29 4.81
CA ALA A 81 8.31 -21.92 4.12
C ALA A 81 7.92 -23.31 3.59
N ILE A 82 8.51 -23.72 2.46
CA ILE A 82 8.34 -25.05 1.86
C ILE A 82 9.72 -25.56 1.47
N ASP A 83 10.05 -26.80 1.86
CA ASP A 83 11.29 -27.50 1.48
C ASP A 83 12.59 -26.69 1.71
N GLY A 84 12.64 -25.95 2.82
CA GLY A 84 13.80 -25.12 3.18
C GLY A 84 13.91 -23.80 2.39
N ILE A 85 12.89 -23.46 1.61
CA ILE A 85 12.79 -22.21 0.86
C ILE A 85 11.78 -21.31 1.57
N SER A 86 12.20 -20.09 1.90
CA SER A 86 11.41 -19.15 2.69
C SER A 86 11.65 -17.71 2.25
N TYR A 87 10.76 -16.79 2.61
CA TYR A 87 11.02 -15.38 2.42
C TYR A 87 11.94 -14.82 3.50
N SER A 88 12.87 -13.97 3.08
CA SER A 88 13.72 -13.16 3.94
C SER A 88 13.46 -11.68 3.68
N THR A 89 13.39 -10.90 4.75
CA THR A 89 13.38 -9.44 4.70
C THR A 89 14.78 -8.91 4.43
N LEU A 90 14.86 -7.87 3.61
CA LEU A 90 16.02 -7.06 3.29
C LEU A 90 15.77 -5.66 3.89
N PRO A 91 16.24 -5.40 5.12
CA PRO A 91 15.99 -4.11 5.79
C PRO A 91 16.54 -2.94 4.97
N SER A 92 15.80 -1.84 4.93
CA SER A 92 16.18 -0.59 4.22
C SER A 92 16.40 -0.76 2.71
N HIS A 93 15.90 -1.85 2.12
CA HIS A 93 15.93 -2.06 0.68
C HIS A 93 14.74 -1.38 0.00
N GLY A 94 14.96 -0.77 -1.16
CA GLY A 94 13.89 -0.21 -1.98
C GLY A 94 13.58 1.25 -1.68
N ARG A 95 12.34 1.66 -1.97
CA ARG A 95 11.91 3.07 -1.98
C ARG A 95 11.29 3.54 -0.65
N THR A 96 10.93 2.60 0.22
CA THR A 96 10.22 2.85 1.49
C THR A 96 10.90 2.11 2.65
N LEU A 97 10.29 1.06 3.21
CA LEU A 97 10.74 0.41 4.43
C LEU A 97 11.77 -0.69 4.17
N SER A 98 11.44 -1.64 3.28
CA SER A 98 12.26 -2.83 3.02
C SER A 98 11.86 -3.55 1.74
N GLY A 99 12.61 -4.63 1.44
CA GLY A 99 12.26 -5.61 0.41
C GLY A 99 12.12 -7.01 1.00
N VAL A 100 11.35 -7.88 0.34
CA VAL A 100 11.18 -9.29 0.74
C VAL A 100 11.39 -10.19 -0.47
N THR A 101 12.25 -11.20 -0.32
CA THR A 101 12.64 -12.10 -1.41
C THR A 101 12.78 -13.55 -0.95
N LEU A 102 12.73 -14.50 -1.88
CA LEU A 102 12.95 -15.91 -1.59
C LEU A 102 14.43 -16.21 -1.34
N MET A 103 14.67 -17.03 -0.32
CA MET A 103 15.97 -17.60 0.02
C MET A 103 15.88 -19.12 0.05
N PRO A 104 16.95 -19.84 -0.31
CA PRO A 104 18.24 -19.33 -0.80
C PRO A 104 18.16 -18.78 -2.25
N VAL A 105 19.07 -17.87 -2.60
CA VAL A 105 19.08 -17.19 -3.93
C VAL A 105 19.25 -18.14 -5.13
N LEU A 106 19.76 -19.36 -4.89
CA LEU A 106 19.94 -20.40 -5.92
C LEU A 106 18.81 -21.44 -5.94
N ALA A 107 17.72 -21.22 -5.21
CA ALA A 107 16.59 -22.14 -5.20
C ALA A 107 16.02 -22.37 -6.62
N PRO A 108 15.46 -23.57 -6.89
CA PRO A 108 14.74 -23.82 -8.13
C PRO A 108 13.46 -22.96 -8.20
N SER A 109 12.88 -22.88 -9.39
CA SER A 109 11.57 -22.24 -9.60
C SER A 109 10.53 -22.85 -8.67
N GLN A 110 9.73 -22.00 -8.03
CA GLN A 110 8.68 -22.37 -7.08
C GLN A 110 7.31 -22.38 -7.74
N PRO A 111 6.44 -23.35 -7.41
CA PRO A 111 5.09 -23.38 -7.94
C PRO A 111 4.23 -22.30 -7.29
N THR A 112 3.47 -21.55 -8.10
CA THR A 112 2.42 -20.69 -7.58
C THR A 112 1.31 -21.51 -6.94
N GLY A 113 0.84 -21.13 -5.76
CA GLY A 113 -0.31 -21.76 -5.09
C GLY A 113 0.06 -22.84 -4.08
N THR A 114 1.18 -23.53 -4.27
CA THR A 114 1.67 -24.60 -3.37
C THR A 114 3.09 -24.38 -2.86
N GLY A 115 3.84 -23.41 -3.41
CA GLY A 115 5.16 -23.02 -2.93
C GLY A 115 5.13 -22.07 -1.72
N PRO A 116 6.31 -21.57 -1.29
CA PRO A 116 6.42 -20.62 -0.19
C PRO A 116 5.55 -19.39 -0.42
N VAL A 117 4.80 -18.96 0.60
CA VAL A 117 3.78 -17.90 0.48
C VAL A 117 3.91 -16.83 1.56
N LEU A 118 3.72 -15.56 1.14
CA LEU A 118 3.44 -14.44 2.03
C LEU A 118 1.92 -14.21 2.07
N GLU A 119 1.33 -14.20 3.25
CA GLU A 119 -0.10 -13.96 3.43
C GLU A 119 -0.35 -12.67 4.20
N TYR A 120 -1.30 -11.86 3.73
CA TYR A 120 -1.69 -10.60 4.34
C TYR A 120 -3.19 -10.62 4.61
N ASP A 121 -3.56 -10.56 5.88
CA ASP A 121 -4.96 -10.42 6.27
C ASP A 121 -5.38 -8.95 6.17
N ILE A 122 -6.46 -8.71 5.44
CA ILE A 122 -7.03 -7.38 5.22
C ILE A 122 -8.51 -7.38 5.61
N PHE A 123 -9.04 -6.22 5.97
CA PHE A 123 -10.47 -6.02 6.17
C PHE A 123 -10.97 -4.91 5.25
N THR A 124 -11.97 -5.22 4.44
CA THR A 124 -12.55 -4.29 3.45
C THR A 124 -13.98 -3.87 3.82
N PHE A 125 -14.28 -2.61 3.55
CA PHE A 125 -15.58 -1.94 3.67
C PHE A 125 -16.14 -1.52 2.32
N THR A 126 -15.31 -1.34 1.30
CA THR A 126 -15.75 -1.00 -0.05
C THR A 126 -15.95 -2.25 -0.89
N SER A 127 -17.18 -2.43 -1.40
CA SER A 127 -17.50 -3.49 -2.36
C SER A 127 -16.99 -3.10 -3.75
N ASN A 128 -16.06 -3.89 -4.31
CA ASN A 128 -15.52 -3.64 -5.65
C ASN A 128 -15.25 -4.96 -6.40
N SER A 129 -15.95 -5.18 -7.52
CA SER A 129 -15.81 -6.41 -8.34
C SER A 129 -14.55 -6.44 -9.21
N THR A 130 -13.86 -5.31 -9.36
CA THR A 130 -12.66 -5.12 -10.18
C THR A 130 -11.61 -4.34 -9.39
N ALA A 131 -11.37 -4.73 -8.14
CA ALA A 131 -10.35 -4.15 -7.31
C ALA A 131 -8.97 -4.43 -7.92
N SER A 132 -8.10 -3.42 -8.01
CA SER A 132 -6.75 -3.62 -8.56
C SER A 132 -5.73 -3.83 -7.44
N VAL A 133 -4.88 -4.85 -7.58
CA VAL A 133 -3.72 -5.08 -6.71
C VAL A 133 -2.47 -4.80 -7.51
N THR A 134 -1.64 -3.88 -7.03
CA THR A 134 -0.34 -3.57 -7.62
C THR A 134 0.75 -3.98 -6.64
N LEU A 135 1.64 -4.86 -7.07
CA LEU A 135 2.87 -5.18 -6.33
C LEU A 135 4.00 -4.27 -6.83
N LEU A 136 4.57 -3.45 -5.97
CA LEU A 136 5.80 -2.73 -6.27
C LEU A 136 6.97 -3.68 -6.07
N ILE A 137 7.64 -4.03 -7.17
CA ILE A 137 8.72 -5.03 -7.21
C ILE A 137 10.01 -4.33 -7.59
N SER A 138 11.12 -4.64 -6.94
CA SER A 138 12.43 -4.07 -7.29
C SER A 138 12.76 -4.31 -8.77
N PRO A 139 13.52 -3.42 -9.44
CA PRO A 139 13.72 -3.43 -10.88
C PRO A 139 14.75 -4.48 -11.31
N SER A 140 14.55 -5.73 -10.90
CA SER A 140 15.29 -6.89 -11.39
C SER A 140 14.85 -7.23 -12.82
N GLN A 141 15.75 -7.83 -13.60
CA GLN A 141 15.45 -8.39 -14.94
C GLN A 141 15.52 -9.92 -14.91
N ASN A 142 15.14 -10.59 -16.01
CA ASN A 142 15.20 -12.05 -16.15
C ASN A 142 16.65 -12.59 -16.13
N GLN A 143 17.26 -12.65 -14.94
CA GLN A 143 18.69 -12.98 -14.78
C GLN A 143 19.04 -14.40 -15.22
N ASN A 144 18.07 -15.32 -15.22
CA ASN A 144 18.22 -16.70 -15.65
C ASN A 144 17.68 -16.94 -17.08
N GLY A 145 17.55 -15.87 -17.87
CA GLY A 145 17.09 -15.91 -19.25
C GLY A 145 15.61 -16.29 -19.41
N ALA A 146 15.20 -16.54 -20.65
CA ALA A 146 13.81 -16.78 -21.02
C ALA A 146 13.22 -18.11 -20.50
N LEU A 147 14.06 -19.03 -20.04
CA LEU A 147 13.62 -20.32 -19.47
C LEU A 147 13.18 -20.20 -18.01
N ARG A 148 13.71 -19.21 -17.28
CA ARG A 148 13.37 -18.91 -15.88
C ARG A 148 13.13 -17.41 -15.69
N PRO A 149 12.09 -16.87 -16.37
CA PRO A 149 11.77 -15.45 -16.25
C PRO A 149 11.19 -15.14 -14.88
N LEU A 150 11.41 -13.92 -14.39
CA LEU A 150 10.84 -13.45 -13.14
C LEU A 150 9.32 -13.41 -13.23
N LYS A 151 8.70 -14.17 -12.33
CA LYS A 151 7.25 -14.29 -12.19
C LYS A 151 6.86 -14.21 -10.74
N TYR A 152 5.66 -13.73 -10.49
CA TYR A 152 5.01 -13.82 -9.18
C TYR A 152 3.61 -14.42 -9.34
N GLY A 153 3.08 -14.94 -8.24
CA GLY A 153 1.72 -15.36 -8.09
C GLY A 153 0.96 -14.45 -7.14
N VAL A 154 -0.33 -14.24 -7.40
CA VAL A 154 -1.22 -13.50 -6.50
C VAL A 154 -2.64 -14.06 -6.51
N ALA A 155 -3.28 -14.13 -5.35
CA ALA A 155 -4.70 -14.50 -5.22
C ALA A 155 -5.28 -14.00 -3.89
N PHE A 156 -6.59 -13.77 -3.87
CA PHE A 156 -7.34 -13.64 -2.61
C PHE A 156 -8.02 -14.94 -2.23
N ASP A 157 -8.05 -15.24 -0.94
CA ASP A 157 -8.86 -16.31 -0.34
C ASP A 157 -8.65 -17.67 -1.03
N ALA A 158 -9.67 -18.15 -1.74
CA ALA A 158 -9.71 -19.40 -2.49
C ALA A 158 -9.72 -19.18 -4.02
N GLU A 159 -9.38 -17.97 -4.48
CA GLU A 159 -9.19 -17.69 -5.90
C GLU A 159 -8.05 -18.55 -6.48
N THR A 160 -8.21 -18.99 -7.72
CA THR A 160 -7.11 -19.59 -8.48
C THR A 160 -5.99 -18.55 -8.64
N PRO A 161 -4.75 -18.86 -8.22
CA PRO A 161 -3.65 -17.92 -8.33
C PRO A 161 -3.38 -17.43 -9.75
N GLN A 162 -3.29 -16.12 -9.91
CA GLN A 162 -2.84 -15.49 -11.15
C GLN A 162 -1.31 -15.47 -11.14
N THR A 163 -0.67 -16.06 -12.15
CA THR A 163 0.81 -16.04 -12.29
C THR A 163 1.21 -15.03 -13.36
N ILE A 164 1.97 -14.01 -12.96
CA ILE A 164 2.30 -12.85 -13.78
C ILE A 164 3.80 -12.80 -14.04
N GLN A 165 4.17 -12.76 -15.32
CA GLN A 165 5.52 -12.42 -15.76
C GLN A 165 5.57 -10.92 -16.02
N PHE A 166 6.21 -10.16 -15.13
CA PHE A 166 6.22 -8.69 -15.21
C PHE A 166 7.37 -8.13 -16.06
N VAL A 167 8.40 -8.96 -16.35
CA VAL A 167 9.49 -8.65 -17.27
C VAL A 167 9.34 -9.51 -18.53
N GLY A 168 9.03 -8.87 -19.66
CA GLY A 168 8.92 -9.56 -20.94
C GLY A 168 10.22 -10.25 -21.37
N ASN A 169 10.12 -11.35 -22.09
CA ASN A 169 11.27 -11.95 -22.76
C ASN A 169 11.78 -10.99 -23.86
N TYR A 170 13.09 -10.78 -23.94
CA TYR A 170 13.69 -9.84 -24.87
C TYR A 170 14.99 -10.39 -25.45
N THR A 171 15.16 -10.26 -26.76
CA THR A 171 16.29 -10.82 -27.53
C THR A 171 16.97 -9.76 -28.43
N GLY A 172 16.59 -8.49 -28.32
CA GLY A 172 17.17 -7.39 -29.09
C GLY A 172 18.44 -6.81 -28.47
N GLY A 173 19.11 -5.90 -29.19
CA GLY A 173 20.34 -5.22 -28.75
C GLY A 173 20.13 -4.04 -27.77
N GLY A 174 19.00 -4.01 -27.06
CA GLY A 174 18.62 -2.93 -26.12
C GLY A 174 18.03 -3.47 -24.82
N TYR A 175 17.11 -2.72 -24.21
CA TYR A 175 16.41 -3.12 -22.99
C TYR A 175 14.99 -3.63 -23.29
N PRO A 176 14.42 -4.50 -22.43
CA PRO A 176 13.04 -4.92 -22.58
C PRO A 176 12.09 -3.71 -22.51
N PRO A 177 10.92 -3.76 -23.17
CA PRO A 177 9.90 -2.73 -23.01
C PRO A 177 9.62 -2.43 -21.54
N SER A 178 9.33 -1.17 -21.23
CA SER A 178 9.06 -0.67 -19.88
C SER A 178 10.25 -0.66 -18.91
N TRP A 179 11.43 -1.14 -19.30
CA TRP A 179 12.64 -1.09 -18.46
C TRP A 179 13.00 0.32 -18.04
N GLU A 180 13.02 1.27 -18.97
CA GLU A 180 13.43 2.65 -18.70
C GLU A 180 12.55 3.31 -17.63
N GLY A 181 11.25 3.03 -17.65
CA GLY A 181 10.34 3.47 -16.60
C GLY A 181 10.62 2.78 -15.26
N ALA A 182 10.79 1.45 -15.27
CA ALA A 182 11.05 0.69 -14.05
C ALA A 182 12.36 1.09 -13.35
N VAL A 183 13.43 1.32 -14.12
CA VAL A 183 14.73 1.73 -13.57
C VAL A 183 14.72 3.18 -13.10
N SER A 184 14.03 4.08 -13.82
CA SER A 184 13.87 5.48 -13.41
C SER A 184 13.06 5.60 -12.11
N ASP A 185 12.01 4.79 -11.95
CA ASP A 185 11.18 4.80 -10.74
C ASP A 185 11.75 3.93 -9.62
N GLY A 186 12.75 3.10 -9.90
CA GLY A 186 13.34 2.16 -8.94
C GLY A 186 12.42 1.01 -8.56
N VAL A 187 11.36 0.75 -9.34
CA VAL A 187 10.39 -0.36 -9.17
C VAL A 187 9.66 -0.69 -10.48
N TRP A 188 9.27 -1.94 -10.65
CA TRP A 188 8.15 -2.35 -11.51
C TRP A 188 6.81 -2.11 -10.81
N GLY A 189 5.80 -1.69 -11.58
CA GLY A 189 4.42 -1.57 -11.11
C GLY A 189 3.82 -0.17 -11.17
N LEU A 190 4.61 0.84 -11.51
CA LEU A 190 4.12 2.20 -11.79
C LEU A 190 3.79 2.40 -13.27
N SER A 191 3.09 3.50 -13.57
CA SER A 191 2.62 3.81 -14.92
C SER A 191 3.75 3.91 -15.95
N ALA A 192 4.92 4.43 -15.57
CA ALA A 192 6.07 4.51 -16.46
C ALA A 192 6.61 3.11 -16.86
N SER A 193 6.44 2.13 -15.98
CA SER A 193 6.76 0.71 -16.24
C SER A 193 5.58 -0.08 -16.84
N GLY A 194 4.49 0.60 -17.24
CA GLY A 194 3.33 -0.02 -17.87
C GLY A 194 2.41 -0.81 -16.94
N ASN A 195 2.49 -0.59 -15.62
CA ASN A 195 1.66 -1.28 -14.60
C ASN A 195 1.71 -2.83 -14.73
N THR A 196 2.84 -3.40 -15.17
CA THR A 196 2.97 -4.84 -15.48
C THR A 196 2.81 -5.77 -14.28
N THR A 197 2.77 -5.24 -13.07
CA THR A 197 2.55 -5.96 -11.82
C THR A 197 1.15 -5.72 -11.22
N THR A 198 0.21 -5.16 -12.00
CA THR A 198 -1.17 -4.93 -11.55
C THR A 198 -2.10 -6.03 -12.01
N THR A 199 -2.86 -6.59 -11.08
CA THR A 199 -3.89 -7.61 -11.31
C THR A 199 -5.26 -7.12 -10.85
N LEU A 200 -6.33 -7.74 -11.37
CA LEU A 200 -7.70 -7.43 -10.97
C LEU A 200 -8.29 -8.60 -10.18
N HIS A 201 -9.01 -8.28 -9.12
CA HIS A 201 -9.62 -9.24 -8.20
C HIS A 201 -11.04 -8.81 -7.83
N ASN A 202 -11.88 -9.79 -7.54
CA ASN A 202 -13.25 -9.55 -7.07
C ASN A 202 -13.28 -9.47 -5.55
N LEU A 203 -13.44 -8.26 -5.02
CA LEU A 203 -13.65 -7.95 -3.61
C LEU A 203 -15.05 -7.34 -3.40
N SER A 204 -16.08 -7.90 -4.05
CA SER A 204 -17.47 -7.45 -3.87
C SER A 204 -18.03 -7.71 -2.46
N LYS A 205 -17.41 -8.61 -1.68
CA LYS A 205 -17.81 -8.93 -0.32
C LYS A 205 -17.01 -8.08 0.66
N THR A 206 -17.67 -7.32 1.52
CA THR A 206 -17.02 -6.49 2.54
C THR A 206 -16.76 -7.31 3.79
N ARG A 207 -15.52 -7.77 3.99
CA ARG A 207 -15.16 -8.69 5.06
C ARG A 207 -13.64 -8.77 5.24
N LYS A 208 -13.22 -9.66 6.14
CA LYS A 208 -11.86 -10.20 6.14
C LYS A 208 -11.58 -10.95 4.82
N HIS A 209 -10.43 -10.64 4.22
CA HIS A 209 -9.81 -11.39 3.13
C HIS A 209 -8.37 -11.74 3.48
N THR A 210 -7.83 -12.75 2.81
CA THR A 210 -6.40 -13.06 2.85
C THR A 210 -5.82 -12.92 1.45
N LEU A 211 -4.93 -11.94 1.26
CA LEU A 211 -4.10 -11.83 0.06
C LEU A 211 -2.91 -12.79 0.19
N LYS A 212 -2.67 -13.58 -0.85
CA LYS A 212 -1.54 -14.50 -0.95
C LYS A 212 -0.62 -14.06 -2.07
N VAL A 213 0.66 -13.97 -1.80
CA VAL A 213 1.70 -13.59 -2.77
C VAL A 213 2.79 -14.66 -2.79
N TRP A 214 3.14 -15.08 -4.01
CA TRP A 214 4.22 -16.03 -4.27
C TRP A 214 5.27 -15.38 -5.18
N ALA A 215 6.55 -15.56 -4.91
CA ALA A 215 7.57 -15.45 -5.95
C ALA A 215 7.74 -16.82 -6.62
N VAL A 216 7.79 -16.85 -7.95
CA VAL A 216 8.10 -18.06 -8.71
C VAL A 216 9.61 -18.25 -8.80
N GLU A 217 10.36 -17.15 -8.93
CA GLU A 217 11.82 -17.19 -9.03
C GLU A 217 12.46 -16.43 -7.87
N PRO A 218 13.55 -16.95 -7.27
CA PRO A 218 14.47 -16.12 -6.52
C PRO A 218 14.94 -14.93 -7.37
N GLY A 219 15.07 -13.75 -6.77
CA GLY A 219 15.36 -12.50 -7.47
C GLY A 219 14.13 -11.60 -7.70
N VAL A 220 12.92 -12.12 -7.50
CA VAL A 220 11.74 -11.26 -7.24
C VAL A 220 11.86 -10.69 -5.84
N VAL A 221 11.84 -9.36 -5.74
CA VAL A 221 11.95 -8.64 -4.46
C VAL A 221 10.76 -7.71 -4.32
N PHE A 222 9.77 -8.11 -3.51
CA PHE A 222 8.58 -7.31 -3.22
C PHE A 222 8.94 -6.18 -2.26
N GLN A 223 8.54 -4.94 -2.55
CA GLN A 223 8.74 -3.81 -1.64
C GLN A 223 7.42 -3.41 -0.96
N LYS A 224 6.35 -3.29 -1.75
CA LYS A 224 5.07 -2.76 -1.27
C LYS A 224 3.88 -3.30 -2.06
N ILE A 225 2.73 -3.38 -1.42
CA ILE A 225 1.46 -3.83 -2.00
C ILE A 225 0.47 -2.66 -1.91
N ILE A 226 -0.18 -2.34 -3.03
CA ILE A 226 -1.24 -1.33 -3.08
C ILE A 226 -2.50 -2.00 -3.62
N ILE A 227 -3.59 -1.92 -2.85
CA ILE A 227 -4.90 -2.44 -3.23
C ILE A 227 -5.83 -1.24 -3.42
N ASN A 228 -6.32 -1.03 -4.64
CA ASN A 228 -7.25 0.04 -4.95
C ASN A 228 -8.67 -0.51 -5.02
N LEU A 229 -9.54 0.00 -4.14
CA LEU A 229 -10.96 -0.31 -4.10
C LEU A 229 -11.82 0.81 -4.71
N GLY A 230 -11.19 1.85 -5.29
CA GLY A 230 -11.84 2.96 -5.99
C GLY A 230 -11.44 4.34 -5.47
N GLY A 231 -10.69 4.43 -4.36
CA GLY A 231 -10.31 5.70 -3.74
C GLY A 231 -8.83 6.08 -3.87
N LEU A 232 -8.00 5.23 -4.49
CA LEU A 232 -6.57 5.50 -4.62
C LEU A 232 -6.30 6.76 -5.44
N ARG A 233 -5.48 7.67 -4.89
CA ARG A 233 -5.00 8.88 -5.56
C ARG A 233 -3.53 8.74 -5.94
N TYR A 234 -3.12 9.43 -7.01
CA TYR A 234 -1.74 9.39 -7.47
C TYR A 234 -0.77 9.94 -6.40
N SER A 235 0.30 9.19 -6.17
CA SER A 235 1.45 9.57 -5.35
C SER A 235 2.68 8.79 -5.81
N TYR A 236 3.87 9.38 -5.72
CA TYR A 236 5.08 8.78 -6.29
C TYR A 236 5.50 7.49 -5.56
N LEU A 237 5.44 7.49 -4.23
CA LEU A 237 5.81 6.36 -3.37
C LEU A 237 4.62 5.46 -3.01
N GLY A 238 3.43 5.76 -3.54
CA GLY A 238 2.17 5.23 -3.02
C GLY A 238 1.78 5.88 -1.68
N PRO A 239 0.58 5.56 -1.16
CA PRO A 239 0.14 6.02 0.15
C PRO A 239 1.03 5.47 1.27
N PRO A 240 1.09 6.15 2.44
CA PRO A 240 1.61 5.55 3.67
C PRO A 240 0.92 4.22 3.97
N GLU A 241 1.56 3.38 4.78
CA GLU A 241 0.99 2.10 5.18
C GLU A 241 -0.38 2.28 5.87
N SER A 242 -1.30 1.37 5.57
CA SER A 242 -2.63 1.35 6.17
C SER A 242 -2.58 0.90 7.62
N PHE A 243 -3.56 1.36 8.40
CA PHE A 243 -3.69 0.99 9.81
C PHE A 243 -3.71 -0.53 9.99
N ARG A 244 -2.85 -1.02 10.90
CA ARG A 244 -2.69 -2.43 11.23
C ARG A 244 -3.33 -2.74 12.59
N ALA A 245 -4.52 -3.30 12.55
CA ALA A 245 -5.21 -3.78 13.75
C ALA A 245 -4.37 -4.82 14.49
N GLY A 246 -4.31 -4.71 15.81
CA GLY A 246 -3.48 -5.54 16.69
C GLY A 246 -2.04 -5.06 16.85
N VAL A 247 -1.59 -4.08 16.07
CA VAL A 247 -0.26 -3.45 16.18
C VAL A 247 -0.41 -1.95 16.49
N ASP A 248 -1.18 -1.25 15.67
CA ASP A 248 -1.37 0.19 15.78
C ASP A 248 -2.41 0.56 16.84
N LYS A 249 -2.25 1.73 17.44
CA LYS A 249 -3.16 2.26 18.46
C LYS A 249 -4.02 3.37 17.87
N LEU A 250 -5.33 3.20 17.94
CA LEU A 250 -6.29 4.22 17.51
C LEU A 250 -6.06 5.55 18.25
N GLY A 251 -6.05 6.65 17.51
CA GLY A 251 -5.91 7.99 18.06
C GLY A 251 -4.50 8.34 18.56
N VAL A 252 -3.51 7.50 18.29
CA VAL A 252 -2.10 7.76 18.64
C VAL A 252 -1.30 7.96 17.37
N TYR A 253 -0.59 9.09 17.28
CA TYR A 253 0.49 9.25 16.31
C TYR A 253 1.78 8.75 16.97
N ASP A 254 2.40 7.73 16.37
CA ASP A 254 3.60 7.09 16.89
C ASP A 254 4.88 7.88 16.59
N GLY A 255 4.77 9.04 15.95
CA GLY A 255 5.90 9.89 15.60
C GLY A 255 6.68 9.41 14.38
N THR A 256 6.17 8.47 13.58
CA THR A 256 6.89 7.96 12.40
C THR A 256 6.57 8.73 11.11
N ASN A 257 7.53 8.77 10.20
CA ASN A 257 7.33 9.28 8.85
C ASN A 257 6.62 8.23 7.97
N PHE A 258 6.40 8.55 6.70
CA PHE A 258 5.74 7.65 5.74
C PHE A 258 6.46 6.29 5.53
N ALA A 259 7.69 6.13 6.01
CA ALA A 259 8.47 4.89 5.93
C ALA A 259 8.55 4.16 7.29
N GLY A 260 7.73 4.53 8.28
CA GLY A 260 7.77 3.93 9.62
C GLY A 260 8.99 4.31 10.46
N ILE A 261 9.76 5.32 10.04
CA ILE A 261 10.96 5.78 10.75
C ILE A 261 10.57 6.91 11.70
N GLN A 262 10.98 6.80 12.98
CA GLN A 262 10.78 7.86 13.98
C GLN A 262 11.30 9.20 13.46
N VAL A 263 10.42 10.20 13.41
CA VAL A 263 10.75 11.59 13.12
C VAL A 263 11.46 12.15 14.34
N GLN A 264 12.79 11.99 14.39
CA GLN A 264 13.58 12.75 15.34
C GLN A 264 13.51 14.23 14.95
N VAL A 265 13.06 15.06 15.89
CA VAL A 265 13.21 16.51 15.75
C VAL A 265 14.71 16.80 15.76
N VAL A 266 15.29 17.03 14.59
CA VAL A 266 16.63 17.60 14.49
C VAL A 266 16.47 19.08 14.87
N ILE A 267 16.75 19.39 16.13
CA ILE A 267 16.85 20.77 16.65
C ILE A 267 18.27 21.28 16.36
#